data_AF-A0AA42P407-F1
#
_entry.id   AF-A0AA42P407-F1
#
_cell.length_a   1.000
_cell.length_b   1.000
_cell.length_c   1.000
_cell.angle_alpha   90.00
_cell.angle_beta   90.00
_cell.angle_gamma   90.00
#
_symmetry.space_group_name_H-M   'P 1'
#
loop_
_entity.id
_entity.type
_entity.pdbx_description
1 polymer ?
#
loop_
_entity_poly.entity_id
_entity_poly.type
_entity_poly.pdbx_seq_one_letter_code
_entity_poly.pdbx_strand_id
1 'polypeptide(L)'
;MKHPNEEGFTLIELMIVIAIIAILSAIAVPLYQVYMAKAQVGAALADIRPGKTTMEYVAQDAKDASVVTAAYIGLVPTQRCPTIEAKLDSAGVGSITCTLQGGSAVQGKDLILRRAADGIWSCDGSAFEARYRPAGC
;
A
#
# COMPACT_ATOMS: atom_id res chain seq x y z
N MET A 1 -31.27 -37.84 -39.36
CA MET A 1 -30.21 -37.41 -38.42
C MET A 1 -30.91 -36.75 -37.24
N LYS A 2 -30.80 -37.31 -36.03
CA LYS A 2 -31.39 -36.73 -34.80
C LYS A 2 -30.50 -35.57 -34.37
N HIS A 3 -30.99 -34.35 -34.46
CA HIS A 3 -30.34 -33.22 -33.79
C HIS A 3 -30.51 -33.42 -32.28
N PRO A 4 -29.42 -33.39 -31.47
CA PRO A 4 -29.55 -33.34 -30.03
C PRO A 4 -30.40 -32.10 -29.68
N ASN A 5 -31.38 -32.26 -28.79
CA ASN A 5 -32.09 -31.12 -28.21
C ASN A 5 -31.05 -30.31 -27.42
N GLU A 6 -30.54 -29.23 -28.02
CA GLU A 6 -29.81 -28.22 -27.27
C GLU A 6 -30.85 -27.44 -26.45
N GLU A 7 -31.04 -27.85 -25.20
CA GLU A 7 -31.87 -27.12 -24.25
C GLU A 7 -31.22 -25.77 -23.97
N GLY A 8 -31.76 -24.71 -24.59
CA GLY A 8 -31.32 -23.34 -24.37
C GLY A 8 -31.75 -22.83 -22.99
N PHE A 9 -30.92 -21.94 -22.44
CA PHE A 9 -31.20 -21.25 -21.17
C PHE A 9 -32.43 -20.34 -21.31
N THR A 10 -33.38 -20.40 -20.38
CA THR A 10 -34.58 -19.56 -20.46
C THR A 10 -34.30 -18.11 -20.04
N LEU A 11 -35.06 -17.16 -20.59
CA LEU A 11 -34.95 -15.76 -20.21
C LEU A 11 -35.25 -15.53 -18.72
N ILE A 12 -36.17 -16.31 -18.14
CA ILE A 12 -36.51 -16.21 -16.73
C ILE A 12 -35.38 -16.72 -15.83
N GLU A 13 -34.70 -17.80 -16.21
CA GLU A 13 -33.51 -18.27 -15.50
C GLU A 13 -32.41 -17.22 -15.53
N LEU A 14 -32.21 -16.54 -16.66
CA LEU A 14 -31.21 -15.48 -16.79
C LEU A 14 -31.53 -14.29 -15.89
N MET A 15 -32.79 -13.88 -15.82
CA MET A 15 -33.21 -12.76 -14.96
C MET A 15 -32.98 -13.08 -13.48
N ILE A 16 -33.26 -14.32 -13.04
CA ILE A 16 -33.02 -14.75 -11.65
C ILE A 16 -31.52 -14.76 -11.34
N VAL A 17 -30.69 -15.28 -12.25
CA VAL A 17 -29.23 -15.30 -12.08
C VAL A 17 -28.67 -13.88 -11.95
N ILE A 18 -29.11 -12.95 -12.80
CA ILE A 18 -28.69 -11.55 -12.74
C ILE A 18 -29.11 -10.92 -11.41
N ALA A 19 -30.32 -11.20 -10.93
CA ALA A 19 -30.79 -10.67 -9.64
C ALA A 19 -29.91 -11.14 -8.46
N ILE A 20 -29.52 -12.43 -8.44
CA ILE A 20 -28.64 -12.98 -7.41
C ILE A 20 -27.24 -12.36 -7.50
N ILE A 21 -26.66 -12.27 -8.71
CA ILE A 21 -25.34 -11.65 -8.92
C ILE A 21 -25.35 -10.18 -8.47
N ALA A 22 -26.42 -9.44 -8.76
CA ALA A 22 -26.56 -8.05 -8.34
C ALA A 22 -26.48 -7.91 -6.80
N ILE A 23 -27.22 -8.75 -6.06
CA ILE A 23 -27.21 -8.75 -4.59
C ILE A 23 -25.82 -9.10 -4.04
N LEU A 24 -25.17 -10.14 -4.57
CA LEU A 24 -23.84 -10.55 -4.12
C LEU A 24 -22.79 -9.47 -4.44
N SER A 25 -22.85 -8.86 -5.62
CA SER A 25 -21.90 -7.84 -6.06
C SER A 25 -21.95 -6.58 -5.20
N ALA A 26 -23.14 -6.19 -4.72
CA ALA A 26 -23.33 -5.04 -3.85
C ALA A 26 -22.54 -5.14 -2.54
N ILE A 27 -22.30 -6.37 -2.04
CA ILE A 27 -21.51 -6.63 -0.83
C ILE A 27 -20.04 -6.91 -1.19
N ALA A 28 -19.81 -7.70 -2.24
CA ALA A 28 -18.47 -8.16 -2.60
C ALA A 28 -17.56 -7.03 -3.10
N VAL A 29 -18.07 -6.11 -3.91
CA VAL A 29 -17.29 -5.00 -4.49
C VAL A 29 -16.70 -4.06 -3.42
N PRO A 30 -17.48 -3.50 -2.47
CA PRO A 30 -16.92 -2.62 -1.45
C PRO A 30 -15.92 -3.37 -0.54
N LEU A 31 -16.19 -4.63 -0.21
CA LEU A 31 -15.26 -5.46 0.57
C LEU A 31 -13.94 -5.69 -0.17
N TYR A 32 -14.00 -6.00 -1.47
CA TYR A 32 -12.82 -6.19 -2.31
C TYR A 32 -11.98 -4.93 -2.43
N GLN A 33 -12.63 -3.75 -2.58
CA GLN A 33 -11.94 -2.46 -2.62
C GLN A 33 -11.14 -2.20 -1.32
N VAL A 34 -11.71 -2.53 -0.16
CA VAL A 34 -11.01 -2.42 1.14
C VAL A 34 -9.79 -3.34 1.19
N TYR A 35 -9.94 -4.59 0.74
CA TYR A 35 -8.84 -5.55 0.71
C TYR A 35 -7.72 -5.10 -0.23
N MET A 36 -8.06 -4.61 -1.42
CA MET A 36 -7.08 -4.06 -2.38
C MET A 36 -6.36 -2.84 -1.83
N ALA A 37 -7.07 -1.90 -1.19
CA ALA A 37 -6.45 -0.75 -0.55
C ALA A 37 -5.46 -1.18 0.55
N LYS A 38 -5.85 -2.11 1.43
CA LYS A 38 -4.95 -2.64 2.47
C LYS A 38 -3.73 -3.35 1.90
N ALA A 39 -3.91 -4.12 0.83
CA ALA A 39 -2.81 -4.78 0.11
C ALA A 39 -1.86 -3.76 -0.53
N GLN A 40 -2.38 -2.68 -1.12
CA GLN A 40 -1.57 -1.60 -1.68
C GLN A 40 -0.72 -0.89 -0.60
N VAL A 41 -1.31 -0.55 0.55
CA VAL A 41 -0.55 0.07 1.65
C VAL A 41 0.48 -0.91 2.24
N GLY A 42 0.13 -2.18 2.39
CA GLY A 42 1.05 -3.22 2.84
C GLY A 42 2.23 -3.44 1.89
N ALA A 43 1.98 -3.41 0.59
CA ALA A 43 3.03 -3.49 -0.44
C ALA A 43 3.92 -2.24 -0.45
N ALA A 44 3.33 -1.04 -0.35
CA ALA A 44 4.09 0.21 -0.23
C ALA A 44 5.00 0.20 1.01
N LEU A 45 4.51 -0.33 2.14
CA LEU A 45 5.31 -0.51 3.34
C LEU A 45 6.48 -1.47 3.11
N ALA A 46 6.26 -2.58 2.38
CA ALA A 46 7.31 -3.52 2.02
C ALA A 46 8.35 -2.89 1.07
N ASP A 47 7.91 -2.02 0.14
CA ASP A 47 8.79 -1.32 -0.80
C ASP A 47 9.79 -0.39 -0.06
N ILE A 48 9.36 0.30 1.01
CA ILE A 48 10.22 1.26 1.74
C ILE A 48 10.97 0.69 2.95
N ARG A 49 10.54 -0.45 3.50
CA ARG A 49 11.15 -1.10 4.69
C ARG A 49 12.66 -1.37 4.57
N PRO A 50 13.21 -1.81 3.41
CA PRO A 50 14.65 -2.09 3.27
C PRO A 50 15.55 -0.88 3.55
N GLY A 51 15.06 0.34 3.27
CA GLY A 51 15.81 1.58 3.48
C GLY A 51 16.16 1.85 4.95
N LYS A 52 15.45 1.20 5.89
CA LYS A 52 15.73 1.31 7.34
C LYS A 52 17.16 0.91 7.69
N THR A 53 17.68 -0.15 7.09
CA THR A 53 19.00 -0.69 7.44
C THR A 53 20.11 0.29 7.09
N THR A 54 20.07 0.85 5.88
CA THR A 54 21.06 1.85 5.44
C THR A 54 20.92 3.15 6.21
N MET A 55 19.68 3.59 6.51
CA MET A 55 19.46 4.76 7.35
C MET A 55 20.02 4.55 8.77
N GLU A 56 19.82 3.37 9.36
CA GLU A 56 20.34 3.04 10.69
C GLU A 56 21.87 3.07 10.70
N TYR A 57 22.51 2.55 9.65
CA TYR A 57 23.96 2.62 9.49
C TYR A 57 24.46 4.08 9.49
N VAL A 58 23.82 4.99 8.74
CA VAL A 58 24.19 6.41 8.75
C VAL A 58 23.98 7.05 10.11
N ALA A 59 22.85 6.76 10.75
CA ALA A 59 22.48 7.37 12.02
C ALA A 59 23.41 6.96 13.18
N GLN A 60 23.99 5.76 13.15
CA GLN A 60 24.90 5.26 14.18
C GLN A 60 26.38 5.62 13.91
N ASP A 61 26.80 5.64 12.64
CA ASP A 61 28.20 5.87 12.25
C ASP A 61 28.56 7.38 12.23
N ALA A 62 27.66 8.25 12.71
CA ALA A 62 27.80 9.71 12.74
C ALA A 62 28.19 10.34 11.39
N LYS A 63 27.86 9.67 10.27
CA LYS A 63 28.02 10.24 8.94
C LYS A 63 27.09 11.42 8.76
N ASP A 64 27.48 12.34 7.88
CA ASP A 64 26.69 13.52 7.55
C ASP A 64 25.26 13.13 7.18
N ALA A 65 24.30 13.43 8.07
CA ALA A 65 22.90 13.06 7.90
C ALA A 65 22.27 13.68 6.63
N SER A 66 22.88 14.74 6.08
CA SER A 66 22.42 15.39 4.85
C SER A 66 22.57 14.52 3.60
N VAL A 67 23.37 13.45 3.64
CA VAL A 67 23.52 12.51 2.50
C VAL A 67 22.32 11.59 2.33
N VAL A 68 21.46 11.48 3.35
CA VAL A 68 20.31 10.58 3.34
C VAL A 68 19.27 11.09 2.34
N THR A 69 19.14 10.35 1.25
CA THR A 69 18.11 10.50 0.22
C THR A 69 17.55 9.11 -0.09
N ALA A 70 16.39 9.03 -0.74
CA ALA A 70 15.79 7.74 -1.12
C ALA A 70 16.77 6.86 -1.93
N ALA A 71 17.47 7.45 -2.90
CA ALA A 71 18.48 6.76 -3.70
C ALA A 71 19.68 6.30 -2.86
N TYR A 72 20.17 7.14 -1.93
CA TYR A 72 21.29 6.78 -1.06
C TYR A 72 20.96 5.56 -0.17
N ILE A 73 19.73 5.48 0.34
CA ILE A 73 19.29 4.32 1.14
C ILE A 73 18.83 3.13 0.29
N GLY A 74 19.09 3.16 -1.02
CA GLY A 74 18.82 2.05 -1.95
C GLY A 74 17.36 1.88 -2.34
N LEU A 75 16.52 2.89 -2.11
CA LEU A 75 15.13 2.89 -2.54
C LEU A 75 15.00 3.50 -3.93
N VAL A 76 14.24 2.81 -4.78
CA VAL A 76 13.88 3.26 -6.12
C VAL A 76 12.36 3.44 -6.20
N PRO A 77 11.87 4.47 -6.90
CA PRO A 77 10.44 4.62 -7.16
C PRO A 77 9.82 3.35 -7.76
N THR A 78 8.65 2.97 -7.24
CA THR A 78 7.85 1.86 -7.76
C THR A 78 6.53 2.37 -8.32
N GLN A 79 5.77 1.52 -9.00
CA GLN A 79 4.41 1.88 -9.48
C GLN A 79 3.45 2.26 -8.35
N ARG A 80 3.71 1.79 -7.12
CA ARG A 80 2.89 2.07 -5.93
C ARG A 80 3.45 3.24 -5.12
N CYS A 81 4.77 3.43 -5.18
CA CYS A 81 5.50 4.50 -4.51
C CYS A 81 6.31 5.29 -5.56
N PRO A 82 5.66 6.08 -6.44
CA PRO A 82 6.38 6.85 -7.45
C PRO A 82 7.23 7.96 -6.84
N THR A 83 6.84 8.44 -5.66
CA THR A 83 7.58 9.45 -4.91
C THR A 83 8.00 8.84 -3.59
N ILE A 84 9.32 8.76 -3.39
CA ILE A 84 9.92 8.33 -2.13
C ILE A 84 10.85 9.45 -1.68
N GLU A 85 10.64 9.95 -0.46
CA GLU A 85 11.53 10.89 0.20
C GLU A 85 12.15 10.22 1.42
N ALA A 86 13.45 10.45 1.64
CA ALA A 86 14.11 10.05 2.87
C ALA A 86 14.90 11.24 3.41
N LYS A 87 14.85 11.43 4.73
CA LYS A 87 15.55 12.51 5.45
C LYS A 87 16.05 11.97 6.77
N LEU A 88 17.20 12.46 7.20
CA LEU A 88 17.78 12.22 8.51
C LEU A 88 18.37 13.55 9.00
N ASP A 89 18.20 13.87 10.28
CA ASP A 89 18.81 15.05 10.89
C ASP A 89 20.05 14.68 11.73
N SER A 90 20.76 15.72 12.21
CA SER A 90 21.96 15.56 13.03
C SER A 90 21.70 14.94 14.41
N ALA A 91 20.44 14.88 14.86
CA ALA A 91 20.04 14.19 16.09
C ALA A 91 19.67 12.72 15.83
N GLY A 92 19.79 12.24 14.59
CA GLY A 92 19.40 10.88 14.19
C GLY A 92 17.89 10.71 14.02
N VAL A 93 17.09 11.76 14.09
CA VAL A 93 15.65 11.67 13.80
C VAL A 93 15.49 11.66 12.28
N GLY A 94 14.73 10.69 11.77
CA GLY A 94 14.61 10.47 10.33
C GLY A 94 13.22 10.05 9.91
N SER A 95 12.98 10.17 8.60
CA SER A 95 11.74 9.70 7.98
C SER A 95 12.01 9.11 6.60
N ILE A 96 11.29 8.04 6.27
CA ILE A 96 11.15 7.53 4.90
C ILE A 96 9.66 7.64 4.55
N THR A 97 9.34 8.50 3.60
CA THR A 97 7.97 8.76 3.14
C THR A 97 7.81 8.16 1.76
N CYS A 98 6.78 7.34 1.57
CA CYS A 98 6.25 7.01 0.25
C CYS A 98 4.89 7.70 0.08
N THR A 99 4.75 8.47 -0.99
CA THR A 99 3.44 8.99 -1.44
C THR A 99 2.84 7.97 -2.41
N LEU A 100 1.72 7.37 -2.03
CA LEU A 100 1.18 6.23 -2.74
C LEU A 100 0.49 6.62 -4.06
N GLN A 101 0.61 5.76 -5.05
CA GLN A 101 -0.20 5.73 -6.26
C GLN A 101 -0.99 4.42 -6.33
N GLY A 102 -2.28 4.49 -6.67
CA GLY A 102 -3.17 3.34 -6.66
C GLY A 102 -4.65 3.71 -6.78
N GLY A 103 -5.50 2.96 -6.09
CA GLY A 103 -6.94 3.25 -6.05
C GLY A 103 -7.24 4.55 -5.30
N SER A 104 -8.45 5.11 -5.50
CA SER A 104 -8.90 6.36 -4.85
C SER A 104 -8.79 6.34 -3.31
N ALA A 105 -8.83 5.16 -2.69
CA ALA A 105 -8.65 5.00 -1.25
C ALA A 105 -7.23 5.34 -0.76
N VAL A 106 -6.19 5.20 -1.60
CA VAL A 106 -4.76 5.34 -1.23
C VAL A 106 -4.01 6.39 -2.06
N GLN A 107 -4.53 6.78 -3.22
CA GLN A 107 -3.89 7.73 -4.15
C GLN A 107 -3.51 9.04 -3.46
N GLY A 108 -2.24 9.43 -3.59
CA GLY A 108 -1.68 10.68 -3.08
C GLY A 108 -1.52 10.74 -1.56
N LYS A 109 -1.77 9.64 -0.84
CA LYS A 109 -1.61 9.59 0.62
C LYS A 109 -0.22 9.11 1.01
N ASP A 110 0.30 9.66 2.08
CA ASP A 110 1.63 9.34 2.57
C ASP A 110 1.61 8.17 3.56
N LEU A 111 2.57 7.26 3.37
CA LEU A 111 2.97 6.26 4.34
C LEU A 111 4.38 6.60 4.81
N ILE A 112 4.56 6.77 6.12
CA ILE A 112 5.81 7.29 6.68
C ILE A 112 6.39 6.29 7.67
N LEU A 113 7.64 5.87 7.47
CA LEU A 113 8.45 5.24 8.51
C LEU A 113 9.24 6.32 9.23
N ARG A 114 9.06 6.45 10.54
CA ARG A 114 9.77 7.42 11.37
C ARG A 114 10.82 6.71 12.20
N ARG A 115 12.01 7.30 12.28
CA ARG A 115 13.09 6.91 13.18
C ARG A 115 13.20 7.98 14.27
N ALA A 116 13.09 7.59 15.53
CA ALA A 116 13.38 8.47 16.67
C ALA A 116 14.90 8.51 16.96
N ALA A 117 15.34 9.48 17.75
CA ALA A 117 16.76 9.67 18.06
C ALA A 117 17.38 8.45 18.77
N ASP A 118 16.57 7.72 19.53
CA ASP A 118 16.93 6.46 20.22
C ASP A 118 16.99 5.22 19.28
N GLY A 119 16.76 5.41 17.97
CA GLY A 119 16.75 4.33 16.98
C GLY A 119 15.45 3.55 16.92
N ILE A 120 14.42 3.92 17.70
CA ILE A 120 13.11 3.28 17.63
C ILE A 120 12.41 3.68 16.34
N TRP A 121 11.89 2.69 15.62
CA TRP A 121 11.13 2.89 14.40
C TRP A 121 9.64 2.78 14.65
N SER A 122 8.88 3.75 14.15
CA SER A 122 7.43 3.71 14.10
C SER A 122 6.93 3.85 12.66
N CYS A 123 5.72 3.34 12.42
CA CYS A 123 5.04 3.53 11.14
C CYS A 123 3.83 4.44 11.35
N ASP A 124 3.74 5.47 10.51
CA ASP A 124 2.68 6.46 10.49
C ASP A 124 1.88 6.27 9.19
N GLY A 125 0.73 5.61 9.34
CA GLY A 125 -0.28 5.45 8.30
C GLY A 125 -1.50 6.35 8.52
N SER A 126 -1.34 7.47 9.24
CA SER A 126 -2.45 8.34 9.63
C SER A 126 -3.20 8.96 8.45
N ALA A 127 -2.55 9.10 7.28
CA ALA A 127 -3.17 9.56 6.04
C ALA A 127 -4.25 8.60 5.50
N PHE A 128 -4.23 7.33 5.91
CA PHE A 128 -5.22 6.33 5.52
C PHE A 128 -6.34 6.20 6.55
N GLU A 129 -7.54 5.82 6.09
CA GLU A 129 -8.59 5.34 6.99
C GLU A 129 -8.09 4.12 7.76
N ALA A 130 -8.50 3.98 9.02
CA ALA A 130 -8.05 2.92 9.91
C ALA A 130 -8.21 1.51 9.30
N ARG A 131 -9.26 1.29 8.50
CA ARG A 131 -9.54 -0.01 7.85
C ARG A 131 -8.51 -0.41 6.78
N TYR A 132 -7.76 0.55 6.22
CA TYR A 132 -6.74 0.30 5.20
C TYR A 132 -5.32 0.20 5.77
N ARG A 133 -5.12 0.53 7.05
CA ARG A 133 -3.79 0.55 7.66
C ARG A 133 -3.23 -0.89 7.80
N PRO A 134 -1.97 -1.12 7.40
CA PRO A 134 -1.33 -2.42 7.54
C PRO A 134 -0.98 -2.67 9.02
N ALA A 135 -0.92 -3.94 9.44
CA ALA A 135 -0.55 -4.26 10.82
C ALA A 135 0.86 -3.76 11.16
N GLY A 136 0.99 -3.04 12.27
CA GLY A 136 2.23 -2.36 12.67
C GLY A 136 2.29 -0.89 12.24
N CYS A 137 1.24 -0.42 11.56
CA CYS A 137 0.79 0.96 11.40
C CYS A 137 -0.73 0.97 11.75
#